data_AF-A0A2V5YAU5-F1
#
_entry.id   AF-A0A2V5YAU5-F1
#
_cell.length_a   1.000
_cell.length_b   1.000
_cell.length_c   1.000
_cell.angle_alpha   90.00
_cell.angle_beta   90.00
_cell.angle_gamma   90.00
#
_symmetry.space_group_name_H-M   'P 1'
#
loop_
_entity.id
_entity.type
_entity.pdbx_description
1 polymer ?
#
loop_
_entity_poly.entity_id
_entity_poly.type
_entity_poly.pdbx_seq_one_letter_code
_entity_poly.pdbx_strand_id
1 'polypeptide(L)'
;MERYVIADDVQIEDVSDEFSLFHVLSPQSPAVESNRILSVRRFPEAGWDIWIEAAQHGALLQELCSRWTLCDSDAAEVMRIEQGIPRWGRELTGEIIPIEANLEQRTIDYQKGCYIGQEVISRMKMSGQTNKRLCGLVSAGDVPL
;
A
#
# COMPACT_ATOMS: atom_id res chain seq x y z
N MET A 1 18.59 2.13 1.65
CA MET A 1 18.33 3.20 0.66
C MET A 1 19.59 3.97 0.30
N GLU A 2 20.55 4.08 1.22
CA GLU A 2 21.87 4.72 1.04
C GLU A 2 22.60 4.35 -0.25
N ARG A 3 22.56 3.07 -0.67
CA ARG A 3 23.19 2.61 -1.94
C ARG A 3 22.67 3.30 -3.21
N TYR A 4 21.55 4.02 -3.13
CA TYR A 4 20.96 4.76 -4.24
C TYR A 4 21.18 6.27 -4.14
N VAL A 5 21.83 6.74 -3.07
CA VAL A 5 22.27 8.13 -2.92
C VAL A 5 23.62 8.25 -3.63
N ILE A 6 23.60 8.76 -4.86
CA ILE A 6 24.81 8.83 -5.69
C ILE A 6 25.34 10.27 -5.74
N ALA A 7 24.51 11.21 -6.17
CA ALA A 7 24.94 12.60 -6.42
C ALA A 7 24.11 13.63 -5.63
N ASP A 8 23.06 13.20 -4.97
CA ASP A 8 22.14 14.09 -4.26
C ASP A 8 22.56 14.26 -2.80
N ASP A 9 22.46 15.50 -2.29
CA ASP A 9 22.64 15.80 -0.88
C ASP A 9 21.35 15.47 -0.12
N VAL A 10 21.29 14.26 0.43
CA VAL A 10 20.14 13.76 1.18
C VAL A 10 20.58 13.14 2.49
N GLN A 11 19.81 13.41 3.54
CA GLN A 11 19.94 12.78 4.85
C GLN A 11 18.80 11.78 5.02
N ILE A 12 19.12 10.58 5.49
CA ILE A 12 18.15 9.51 5.75
C ILE A 12 18.24 9.18 7.22
N GLU A 13 17.09 9.23 7.89
CA GLU A 13 16.94 8.90 9.30
C GLU A 13 15.81 7.88 9.45
N ASP A 14 16.00 6.90 10.33
CA ASP A 14 14.97 5.94 10.69
C ASP A 14 14.15 6.50 11.86
N VAL A 15 12.92 6.90 11.56
CA VAL A 15 11.95 7.45 12.53
C VAL A 15 10.80 6.47 12.78
N SER A 16 10.98 5.18 12.47
CA SER A 16 9.92 4.17 12.53
C SER A 16 9.29 4.04 13.91
N ASP A 17 10.08 4.24 14.98
CA ASP A 17 9.62 4.16 16.37
C ASP A 17 9.05 5.49 16.91
N GLU A 18 9.24 6.60 16.19
CA GLU A 18 8.75 7.91 16.63
C GLU A 18 7.27 8.12 16.31
N PHE A 19 6.76 7.42 15.30
CA PHE A 19 5.41 7.62 14.79
C PHE A 19 4.55 6.37 14.90
N SER A 20 3.28 6.60 15.23
CA SER A 20 2.21 5.63 15.03
C SER A 20 1.34 6.05 13.85
N LEU A 21 0.86 5.04 13.12
CA LEU A 21 -0.02 5.21 11.97
C LEU A 21 -1.33 4.48 12.22
N PHE A 22 -2.44 5.20 12.05
CA PHE A 22 -3.78 4.62 11.98
C PHE A 22 -4.35 4.83 10.58
N HIS A 23 -5.05 3.82 10.07
CA HIS A 23 -5.82 3.94 8.83
C HIS A 23 -7.32 3.88 9.16
N VAL A 24 -8.06 4.89 8.72
CA VAL A 24 -9.51 4.98 8.91
C VAL A 24 -10.19 4.94 7.56
N LEU A 25 -10.99 3.89 7.33
CA LEU A 25 -11.88 3.80 6.18
C LEU A 25 -13.09 4.71 6.41
N SER A 26 -13.13 5.84 5.71
CA SER A 26 -14.17 6.85 5.86
C SER A 26 -14.26 7.73 4.61
N PRO A 27 -15.46 8.06 4.13
CA PRO A 27 -15.65 8.99 3.02
C PRO A 27 -15.24 10.43 3.36
N GLN A 28 -15.18 10.77 4.66
CA GLN A 28 -14.83 12.11 5.15
C GLN A 28 -13.59 12.04 6.04
N SER A 29 -12.81 13.12 6.06
CA SER A 29 -11.64 13.24 6.94
C SER A 29 -12.05 13.05 8.40
N PRO A 30 -11.38 12.17 9.15
CA PRO A 30 -11.60 12.05 10.59
C PRO A 30 -11.33 13.38 11.28
N ALA A 31 -12.29 13.84 12.08
CA ALA A 31 -12.12 15.02 12.93
C ALA A 31 -11.35 14.61 14.20
N VAL A 32 -10.03 14.49 14.07
CA VAL A 32 -9.08 14.21 15.16
C VAL A 32 -8.05 15.33 15.22
N GLU A 33 -7.53 15.64 16.41
CA GLU A 33 -6.49 16.67 16.56
C GLU A 33 -5.12 16.13 16.12
N SER A 34 -4.89 16.11 14.80
CA SER A 34 -3.60 15.81 14.20
C SER A 34 -3.32 16.75 13.03
N ASN A 35 -2.07 17.17 12.89
CA ASN A 35 -1.60 17.97 11.75
C ASN A 35 -1.20 17.11 10.54
N ARG A 36 -1.29 15.77 10.63
CA ARG A 36 -0.85 14.83 9.59
C ARG A 36 -1.92 13.81 9.25
N ILE A 37 -3.01 14.33 8.68
CA ILE A 37 -4.13 13.52 8.16
C ILE A 37 -4.09 13.57 6.64
N LEU A 38 -3.93 12.42 6.00
CA LEU A 38 -3.72 12.30 4.56
C LEU A 38 -4.82 11.45 3.94
N SER A 39 -5.46 11.95 2.89
CA SER A 39 -6.32 11.12 2.05
C SER A 39 -5.45 10.13 1.29
N VAL A 40 -5.69 8.84 1.48
CA VAL A 40 -4.91 7.77 0.84
C VAL A 40 -5.83 6.75 0.18
N ARG A 41 -5.28 6.01 -0.78
CA ARG A 41 -5.98 4.90 -1.46
C ARG A 41 -5.27 3.59 -1.18
N ARG A 42 -5.30 3.16 0.09
CA ARG A 42 -4.81 1.83 0.50
C ARG A 42 -5.75 0.73 0.04
N PHE A 43 -7.05 0.99 0.14
CA PHE A 43 -8.16 0.17 -0.33
C PHE A 43 -8.95 0.93 -1.42
N PRO A 44 -9.88 0.28 -2.16
CA PRO A 44 -10.76 0.94 -3.12
C PRO A 44 -11.70 1.94 -2.45
N GLU A 45 -12.11 1.67 -1.21
CA GLU A 45 -12.87 2.62 -0.40
C GLU A 45 -12.00 3.83 -0.01
N ALA A 46 -12.66 4.97 0.17
CA ALA A 46 -11.99 6.17 0.66
C ALA A 46 -11.44 5.93 2.08
N GLY A 47 -10.18 6.31 2.29
CA GLY A 47 -9.52 6.13 3.56
C GLY A 47 -8.51 7.22 3.86
N TRP A 48 -8.20 7.35 5.14
CA TRP A 48 -7.35 8.39 5.68
C TRP A 48 -6.27 7.77 6.56
N ASP A 49 -5.03 8.19 6.32
CA ASP A 49 -3.91 7.87 7.18
C ASP A 49 -3.71 9.01 8.18
N ILE A 50 -3.69 8.66 9.47
CA ILE A 50 -3.42 9.58 10.56
C ILE A 50 -2.06 9.21 11.14
N TRP A 51 -1.10 10.12 10.97
CA TRP A 51 0.22 10.01 11.59
C TRP A 51 0.23 10.80 12.90
N ILE A 52 0.75 10.18 13.96
CA ILE A 52 0.85 10.79 15.28
C ILE A 52 2.14 10.34 15.97
N GLU A 53 2.61 11.09 16.97
CA GLU A 53 3.73 10.64 17.80
C GLU A 53 3.38 9.33 18.51
N ALA A 54 4.32 8.39 18.58
CA ALA A 54 4.10 7.07 19.17
C ALA A 54 3.58 7.15 20.63
N ALA A 55 3.99 8.17 21.39
CA ALA A 55 3.51 8.43 22.74
C ALA A 55 1.99 8.66 22.83
N GLN A 56 1.35 9.12 21.75
CA GLN A 56 -0.08 9.43 21.70
C GLN A 56 -0.92 8.26 21.16
N HIS A 57 -0.29 7.14 20.81
CA HIS A 57 -0.95 5.96 20.23
C HIS A 57 -2.18 5.52 21.01
N GLY A 58 -2.04 5.32 22.33
CA GLY A 58 -3.12 4.79 23.17
C GLY A 58 -4.32 5.74 23.26
N ALA A 59 -4.05 7.04 23.36
CA ALA A 59 -5.10 8.06 23.43
C ALA A 59 -5.90 8.12 22.13
N LEU A 60 -5.22 8.17 20.98
CA LEU A 60 -5.88 8.20 19.68
C LEU A 60 -6.62 6.88 19.39
N LEU A 61 -6.05 5.73 19.72
CA LEU A 61 -6.73 4.44 19.55
C LEU A 61 -8.07 4.42 20.31
N GLN A 62 -8.08 4.89 21.56
CA GLN A 62 -9.30 4.97 22.36
C GLN A 62 -10.33 5.93 21.74
N GLU A 63 -9.90 7.10 21.26
CA GLU A 63 -10.78 8.04 20.56
C GLU A 63 -11.38 7.42 19.29
N LEU A 64 -10.56 6.80 18.45
CA LEU A 64 -11.01 6.17 17.21
C LEU A 64 -11.98 5.02 17.49
N CYS A 65 -11.69 4.15 18.46
CA CYS A 65 -12.57 3.05 18.84
C CYS A 65 -13.92 3.51 19.42
N SER A 66 -14.03 4.75 19.90
CA SER A 66 -15.33 5.30 20.33
C SER A 66 -16.27 5.66 19.16
N ARG A 67 -15.72 5.77 17.94
CA ARG A 67 -16.42 6.26 16.73
C ARG A 67 -16.42 5.25 15.59
N TRP A 68 -15.46 4.34 15.56
CA TRP A 68 -15.27 3.33 14.51
C TRP A 68 -15.03 1.94 15.11
N THR A 69 -15.41 0.92 14.36
CA THR A 69 -15.11 -0.47 14.71
C THR A 69 -13.66 -0.80 14.35
N LEU A 70 -12.92 -1.40 15.28
CA LEU A 70 -11.57 -1.89 15.02
C LEU A 70 -11.60 -3.02 13.99
N CYS A 71 -10.77 -2.90 12.95
CA CYS A 71 -10.48 -3.98 12.02
C CYS A 71 -9.13 -4.58 12.40
N ASP A 72 -9.13 -5.83 12.84
CA ASP A 72 -7.90 -6.53 13.20
C ASP A 72 -7.10 -6.96 11.95
N SER A 73 -5.92 -7.53 12.16
CA SER A 73 -5.03 -7.94 11.08
C SER A 73 -5.63 -9.01 10.16
N ASP A 74 -6.45 -9.90 10.71
CA ASP A 74 -6.98 -11.04 9.99
C ASP A 74 -8.14 -10.59 9.10
N ALA A 75 -9.06 -9.79 9.65
CA ALA A 75 -10.11 -9.14 8.88
C ALA A 75 -9.54 -8.22 7.79
N ALA A 76 -8.49 -7.45 8.10
CA ALA A 76 -7.83 -6.60 7.13
C ALA A 76 -7.14 -7.40 6.00
N GLU A 77 -6.57 -8.56 6.31
CA GLU A 77 -5.95 -9.45 5.31
C GLU A 77 -7.02 -10.07 4.40
N VAL A 78 -8.16 -10.51 4.95
CA VAL A 78 -9.30 -10.99 4.15
C VAL A 78 -9.79 -9.89 3.21
N MET A 79 -10.07 -8.70 3.75
CA MET A 79 -10.51 -7.54 2.96
C MET A 79 -9.53 -7.20 1.82
N ARG A 80 -8.22 -7.21 2.11
CA ARG A 80 -7.16 -6.97 1.11
C ARG A 80 -7.22 -7.99 -0.04
N ILE A 81 -7.37 -9.28 0.29
CA ILE A 81 -7.41 -10.37 -0.68
C ILE A 81 -8.67 -10.29 -1.53
N GLU A 82 -9.84 -10.09 -0.91
CA GLU A 82 -11.13 -9.95 -1.61
C GLU A 82 -11.12 -8.78 -2.60
N GLN A 83 -10.39 -7.71 -2.29
CA GLN A 83 -10.23 -6.54 -3.14
C GLN A 83 -9.09 -6.67 -4.16
N GLY A 84 -8.37 -7.80 -4.19
CA GLY A 84 -7.30 -8.07 -5.14
C GLY A 84 -6.09 -7.15 -4.99
N ILE A 85 -5.80 -6.69 -3.76
CA ILE A 85 -4.70 -5.76 -3.48
C ILE A 85 -3.44 -6.57 -3.15
N PRO A 86 -2.40 -6.58 -3.99
CA PRO A 86 -1.22 -7.39 -3.74
C PRO A 86 -0.33 -6.78 -2.63
N ARG A 87 0.34 -7.63 -1.84
CA ARG A 87 1.24 -7.21 -0.75
C ARG A 87 2.66 -7.77 -0.92
N TRP A 88 3.66 -6.98 -0.50
CA TRP A 88 5.05 -7.45 -0.41
C TRP A 88 5.20 -8.63 0.56
N GLY A 89 5.94 -9.66 0.14
CA GLY A 89 6.10 -10.91 0.88
C GLY A 89 4.95 -11.91 0.72
N ARG A 90 3.92 -11.55 -0.07
CA ARG A 90 2.82 -12.44 -0.49
C ARG A 90 2.83 -12.56 -2.00
N GLU A 91 1.93 -11.85 -2.69
CA GLU A 91 1.83 -11.85 -4.15
C GLU A 91 2.96 -11.05 -4.80
N LEU A 92 3.56 -10.08 -4.10
CA LEU A 92 4.70 -9.31 -4.59
C LEU A 92 5.99 -9.87 -4.01
N THR A 93 6.90 -10.25 -4.92
CA THR A 93 8.26 -10.69 -4.62
C THR A 93 9.23 -10.01 -5.57
N GLY A 94 10.54 -10.23 -5.39
CA GLY A 94 11.55 -9.72 -6.33
C GLY A 94 11.46 -10.31 -7.75
N GLU A 95 10.65 -11.35 -7.95
CA GLU A 95 10.44 -12.01 -9.24
C GLU A 95 9.20 -11.49 -9.97
N ILE A 96 8.29 -10.81 -9.27
CA ILE A 96 7.04 -10.31 -9.82
C ILE A 96 7.19 -8.84 -10.18
N ILE A 97 6.95 -8.55 -11.45
CA ILE A 97 6.97 -7.18 -11.97
C ILE A 97 5.60 -6.50 -11.81
N PRO A 98 5.53 -5.15 -11.76
CA PRO A 98 4.29 -4.44 -11.50
C PRO A 98 3.17 -4.75 -12.51
N ILE A 99 3.50 -4.99 -13.78
CA ILE A 99 2.51 -5.31 -14.82
C ILE A 99 1.80 -6.64 -14.52
N GLU A 100 2.53 -7.67 -14.11
CA GLU A 100 1.97 -8.99 -13.77
C GLU A 100 1.08 -8.92 -12.53
N ALA A 101 1.37 -7.99 -11.61
CA ALA A 101 0.58 -7.73 -10.42
C ALA A 101 -0.61 -6.75 -10.63
N ASN A 102 -0.95 -6.40 -11.86
CA ASN A 102 -1.99 -5.41 -12.19
C ASN A 102 -1.74 -4.00 -11.61
N LEU A 103 -0.47 -3.63 -11.38
CA LEU A 103 -0.08 -2.34 -10.78
C LEU A 103 0.31 -1.26 -11.80
N GLU A 104 0.39 -1.61 -13.10
CA GLU A 104 0.89 -0.72 -14.15
C GLU A 104 0.27 0.67 -14.13
N GLN A 105 -1.07 0.74 -14.18
CA GLN A 105 -1.80 2.01 -14.29
C GLN A 105 -1.59 2.98 -13.11
N ARG A 106 -1.23 2.46 -11.94
CA ARG A 106 -1.15 3.24 -10.69
C ARG A 106 0.29 3.50 -10.23
N THR A 107 1.25 2.70 -10.68
CA THR A 107 2.62 2.71 -10.13
C THR A 107 3.70 2.98 -11.18
N ILE A 108 3.36 2.87 -12.47
CA ILE A 108 4.29 3.12 -13.57
C ILE A 108 3.91 4.43 -14.25
N ASP A 109 4.90 5.30 -14.36
CA ASP A 109 4.82 6.50 -15.17
C ASP A 109 5.83 6.35 -16.32
N TYR A 110 5.30 6.41 -17.54
CA TYR A 110 6.07 6.27 -18.79
C TYR A 110 6.62 7.60 -19.30
N GLN A 111 6.20 8.71 -18.71
CA GLN A 111 6.56 10.07 -19.11
C GLN A 111 7.59 10.68 -18.15
N LYS A 112 7.68 10.21 -16.90
CA LYS A 112 8.75 10.62 -15.98
C LYS A 112 10.12 10.15 -16.48
N GLY A 113 11.17 10.87 -16.08
CA GLY A 113 12.56 10.59 -16.45
C GLY A 113 13.07 9.21 -15.97
N CYS A 114 14.34 8.92 -16.27
CA CYS A 114 14.97 7.63 -16.00
C CYS A 114 14.81 7.18 -14.54
N TYR A 115 14.12 6.05 -14.32
CA TYR A 115 14.03 5.39 -13.01
C TYR A 115 14.54 3.94 -13.07
N ILE A 116 14.93 3.41 -11.91
CA ILE A 116 15.48 2.06 -11.79
C ILE A 116 14.47 1.03 -12.31
N GLY A 117 14.92 0.16 -13.22
CA GLY A 117 14.09 -0.89 -13.82
C GLY A 117 13.23 -0.46 -15.02
N GLN A 118 13.27 0.82 -15.43
CA GLN A 118 12.44 1.33 -16.53
C GLN A 118 12.70 0.64 -17.87
N GLU A 119 13.93 0.18 -18.13
CA GLU A 119 14.25 -0.51 -19.39
C GLU A 119 13.43 -1.80 -19.54
N VAL A 120 13.33 -2.60 -18.48
CA VAL A 120 12.54 -3.84 -18.46
C VAL A 120 11.07 -3.53 -18.69
N ILE A 121 10.53 -2.52 -17.98
CA ILE A 121 9.15 -2.08 -18.12
C ILE A 121 8.84 -1.59 -19.54
N SER A 122 9.74 -0.80 -20.13
CA SER A 122 9.59 -0.27 -21.49
C SER A 122 9.61 -1.39 -22.53
N ARG A 123 10.53 -2.35 -22.41
CA ARG A 123 10.60 -3.52 -23.30
C ARG A 123 9.32 -4.34 -23.25
N MET A 124 8.76 -4.56 -22.06
CA MET A 124 7.53 -5.33 -21.91
C MET A 124 6.33 -4.64 -22.55
N LYS A 125 6.19 -3.32 -22.33
CA LYS A 125 5.15 -2.53 -23.01
C LYS A 125 5.24 -2.63 -24.53
N MET A 126 6.45 -2.57 -25.09
CA MET A 126 6.67 -2.71 -26.54
C MET A 126 6.31 -4.11 -27.05
N SER A 127 6.63 -5.16 -26.29
CA SER A 127 6.33 -6.53 -26.68
C SER A 127 4.84 -6.89 -26.60
N GLY A 128 4.08 -6.22 -25.71
CA GLY A 128 2.68 -6.52 -25.43
C GLY A 128 2.43 -7.87 -24.74
N GLN A 129 3.48 -8.63 -24.43
CA GLN A 129 3.36 -9.95 -23.82
C GLN A 129 3.59 -9.89 -22.30
N THR A 130 2.74 -10.60 -21.56
CA THR A 130 2.88 -10.82 -20.11
C THR A 130 2.90 -12.31 -19.86
N ASN A 131 3.86 -12.78 -19.05
CA ASN A 131 4.03 -14.22 -18.79
C ASN A 131 2.99 -14.73 -17.81
N LYS A 132 2.66 -13.91 -16.81
CA LYS A 132 1.72 -14.24 -15.73
C LYS A 132 0.83 -13.04 -15.44
N ARG A 133 -0.29 -13.32 -14.78
CA ARG A 133 -1.19 -12.28 -14.27
C ARG A 133 -1.72 -12.71 -12.91
N LEU A 134 -1.71 -11.78 -11.96
CA LEU A 134 -2.33 -11.99 -10.67
C LEU A 134 -3.86 -12.04 -10.82
N CYS A 135 -4.47 -13.10 -10.30
CA CYS A 135 -5.90 -13.37 -10.37
C CYS A 135 -6.43 -13.85 -9.01
N GLY A 136 -7.68 -13.49 -8.70
CA GLY A 136 -8.43 -14.10 -7.61
C GLY A 136 -9.09 -15.41 -8.05
N LEU A 137 -9.19 -16.37 -7.13
CA LEU A 137 -9.86 -17.65 -7.35
C LEU A 137 -10.99 -17.79 -6.33
N VAL A 138 -12.12 -18.37 -6.77
CA VAL A 138 -13.25 -18.70 -5.92
C VAL A 138 -13.50 -20.20 -6.05
N SER A 139 -13.60 -20.89 -4.91
CA SER A 139 -14.00 -22.29 -4.91
C SER A 139 -15.45 -22.44 -5.37
N ALA A 140 -15.69 -23.40 -6.27
CA ALA A 140 -17.04 -23.82 -6.60
C ALA A 140 -17.50 -24.92 -5.63
N GLY A 141 -18.57 -24.65 -4.87
CA GLY A 141 -19.27 -25.67 -4.07
C GLY A 141 -18.61 -26.06 -2.75
N ASP A 142 -18.01 -25.10 -2.04
CA ASP A 142 -17.35 -25.29 -0.73
C ASP A 142 -16.22 -26.34 -0.72
N VAL A 143 -15.64 -26.64 -1.89
CA VAL A 143 -14.49 -27.54 -2.01
C VAL A 143 -13.21 -26.74 -1.76
N PRO A 144 -12.36 -27.07 -0.79
CA PRO A 144 -11.09 -26.37 -0.60
C PRO A 144 -10.26 -26.34 -1.89
N LEU A 145 -9.71 -25.17 -2.24
CA LEU A 145 -8.77 -24.99 -3.36
C LEU A 145 -7.40 -25.60 -3.07
#